data_AF-A0A450YAE8-F1
#
_entry.id   AF-A0A450YAE8-F1
#
_cell.length_a   1.000
_cell.length_b   1.000
_cell.length_c   1.000
_cell.angle_alpha   90.00
_cell.angle_beta   90.00
_cell.angle_gamma   90.00
#
_symmetry.space_group_name_H-M   'P 1'
#
loop_
_entity.id
_entity.type
_entity.pdbx_description
1 polymer ?
#
loop_
_entity_poly.entity_id
_entity_poly.type
_entity_poly.pdbx_seq_one_letter_code
_entity_poly.pdbx_strand_id
1 'polypeptide(L)' 'MGAGASYKKACEILDVDERTVRRWRRQLRAADGLEDRRRESGGARVPANKLTEEEKARIIEVCNRGEYQSSAP' A
#
# COMPACT_ATOMS: atom_id res chain seq x y z
N MET A 1 33.53 -0.91 -17.02
CA MET A 1 32.51 -1.55 -17.88
C MET A 1 31.54 -2.29 -16.97
N GLY A 2 30.23 -2.10 -17.18
CA GLY A 2 29.19 -2.22 -16.14
C GLY A 2 29.04 -3.60 -15.48
N ALA A 3 29.05 -3.62 -14.15
CA ALA A 3 28.82 -4.78 -13.30
C ALA A 3 27.30 -5.08 -13.12
N GLY A 4 26.53 -5.02 -14.20
CA GLY A 4 25.08 -5.28 -14.18
C GLY A 4 24.76 -6.74 -14.49
N ALA A 5 23.85 -7.35 -13.74
CA ALA A 5 23.26 -8.63 -14.13
C ALA A 5 22.54 -8.48 -15.48
N SER A 6 22.56 -9.54 -16.31
CA SER A 6 21.75 -9.54 -17.53
C SER A 6 20.27 -9.36 -17.16
N TYR A 7 19.50 -8.75 -18.05
CA TYR A 7 18.08 -8.45 -17.79
C TYR A 7 17.30 -9.69 -17.33
N LYS A 8 17.56 -10.85 -17.95
CA LYS A 8 16.98 -12.14 -17.55
C LYS A 8 17.40 -12.57 -16.14
N LYS A 9 18.70 -12.53 -15.82
CA LYS A 9 19.22 -12.88 -14.48
C LYS A 9 18.67 -11.94 -13.39
N ALA A 10 18.50 -10.66 -13.70
CA ALA A 10 17.89 -9.71 -12.77
C ALA A 10 16.41 -10.04 -12.49
N CYS A 11 15.65 -10.43 -13.52
CA CYS A 11 14.26 -10.88 -13.37
C CYS A 11 14.17 -12.17 -12.55
N GLU A 12 15.08 -13.13 -12.78
CA GLU A 12 15.19 -14.37 -12.00
C GLU A 12 15.46 -14.11 -10.51
N ILE A 13 16.40 -13.20 -10.19
CA ILE A 13 16.73 -12.84 -8.78
C ILE A 13 15.54 -12.16 -8.08
N LEU A 14 14.79 -11.34 -8.81
CA LEU A 14 13.63 -10.62 -8.25
C LEU A 14 12.36 -11.47 -8.19
N ASP A 15 12.41 -12.71 -8.69
CA ASP A 15 11.26 -13.60 -8.84
C ASP A 15 10.09 -12.93 -9.61
N VAL A 16 10.43 -12.24 -10.69
CA VAL A 16 9.44 -11.59 -11.57
C VAL A 16 9.63 -12.08 -13.00
N ASP A 17 8.54 -12.47 -13.65
CA ASP A 17 8.57 -12.86 -15.05
C ASP A 17 9.01 -11.71 -15.97
N GLU A 18 9.83 -12.03 -16.97
CA GLU A 18 10.39 -11.06 -17.91
C GLU A 18 9.29 -10.30 -18.67
N ARG A 19 8.19 -10.98 -19.02
CA ARG A 19 7.05 -10.38 -19.74
C ARG A 19 6.32 -9.39 -18.84
N THR A 20 6.25 -9.65 -17.54
CA THR A 20 5.68 -8.73 -16.54
C THR A 20 6.47 -7.44 -16.48
N VAL A 21 7.80 -7.52 -16.40
CA VAL A 21 8.67 -6.33 -16.38
C VAL A 21 8.58 -5.56 -17.71
N ARG A 22 8.56 -6.25 -18.85
CA ARG A 22 8.36 -5.61 -20.17
C ARG A 22 7.01 -4.92 -20.28
N ARG A 23 5.93 -5.51 -19.74
CA ARG A 23 4.59 -4.90 -19.70
C ARG A 23 4.58 -3.65 -18.83
N TRP A 24 5.11 -3.71 -17.62
CA TRP A 24 5.19 -2.55 -16.72
C TRP A 24 6.00 -1.40 -17.32
N ARG A 25 7.12 -1.69 -17.97
CA ARG A 25 7.91 -0.67 -18.69
C ARG A 25 7.13 -0.03 -19.84
N ARG A 26 6.27 -0.77 -20.54
CA ARG A 26 5.40 -0.20 -21.58
C ARG A 26 4.30 0.67 -20.98
N GLN A 27 3.66 0.21 -19.89
CA GLN A 27 2.67 0.99 -19.17
C GLN A 27 3.25 2.29 -18.60
N LEU A 28 4.46 2.24 -18.03
CA LEU A 28 5.18 3.41 -17.52
C LEU A 28 5.51 4.43 -18.63
N ARG A 29 5.75 3.99 -19.87
CA ARG A 29 5.99 4.91 -21.00
C ARG A 29 4.70 5.50 -21.57
N ALA A 30 3.58 4.78 -21.44
CA ALA A 30 2.29 5.17 -21.99
C ALA A 30 1.45 6.02 -21.02
N ALA A 31 1.69 5.89 -19.72
CA ALA A 31 1.06 6.69 -18.67
C ALA A 31 2.05 7.72 -18.12
N ASP A 32 1.55 8.81 -17.54
CA ASP A 32 2.35 9.88 -16.93
C ASP A 32 2.98 9.48 -15.56
N GLY A 33 3.09 8.17 -15.28
CA GLY A 33 3.62 7.64 -14.04
C GLY A 33 3.04 6.29 -13.60
N LEU A 34 3.68 5.69 -12.60
CA LEU A 34 3.18 4.54 -11.83
C LEU A 34 2.73 5.04 -10.45
N GLU A 35 1.62 5.78 -10.40
CA GLU A 35 1.00 6.16 -9.13
C GLU A 35 0.38 4.94 -8.44
N ASP A 36 0.30 4.97 -7.11
CA ASP A 36 -0.37 3.91 -6.34
C ASP A 36 -1.87 3.93 -6.61
N ARG A 37 -2.34 2.99 -7.43
CA ARG A 37 -3.76 2.83 -7.81
C ARG A 37 -4.57 2.00 -6.81
N ARG A 38 -4.03 1.66 -5.63
CA ARG A 38 -4.81 0.96 -4.59
C ARG A 38 -6.03 1.78 -4.17
N ARG A 39 -5.93 3.11 -4.19
CA ARG A 39 -7.08 3.98 -3.93
C ARG A 39 -8.13 3.92 -5.05
N GLU A 40 -7.72 3.78 -6.30
CA GLU A 40 -8.66 3.62 -7.43
C GLU A 40 -9.39 2.27 -7.36
N SER A 41 -8.67 1.20 -7.02
CA SER A 41 -9.24 -0.15 -6.93
C SER A 41 -10.05 -0.40 -5.66
N GLY A 42 -9.69 0.27 -4.55
CA GLY A 42 -10.25 0.01 -3.22
C GLY A 42 -11.00 1.18 -2.59
N GLY A 43 -10.91 2.39 -3.15
CA GLY A 43 -11.41 3.62 -2.50
C GLY A 43 -12.92 3.68 -2.34
N ALA A 44 -13.68 3.00 -3.21
CA ALA A 44 -15.13 2.88 -3.08
C ALA A 44 -15.57 1.72 -2.16
N ARG A 45 -14.67 0.79 -1.82
CA ARG A 45 -15.01 -0.37 -1.01
C ARG A 45 -15.02 0.04 0.47
N VAL A 46 -16.18 -0.05 1.09
CA VAL A 46 -16.31 0.00 2.54
C VAL A 46 -16.18 -1.42 3.08
N PRO A 47 -15.16 -1.73 3.90
CA PRO A 47 -15.06 -3.05 4.51
C PRO A 47 -16.17 -3.23 5.56
N ALA A 48 -16.67 -4.46 5.72
CA ALA A 48 -17.81 -4.76 6.58
C ALA A 48 -17.56 -4.44 8.07
N ASN A 49 -16.30 -4.41 8.49
CA ASN A 49 -15.84 -4.07 9.84
C ASN A 49 -15.43 -2.61 10.00
N LYS A 50 -15.82 -1.72 9.07
CA LYS A 50 -15.55 -0.29 9.22
C LYS A 50 -16.36 0.26 10.39
N LEU A 51 -15.66 0.82 11.38
CA LEU A 51 -16.29 1.47 12.52
C LEU A 51 -17.15 2.66 12.06
N THR A 52 -18.32 2.80 12.69
CA THR A 52 -19.12 4.02 12.58
C THR A 52 -18.45 5.17 13.32
N GLU A 53 -18.89 6.40 13.06
CA GLU A 53 -18.33 7.57 13.76
C GLU A 53 -18.68 7.54 15.25
N GLU A 54 -19.85 7.01 15.62
CA GLU A 54 -20.27 6.81 17.01
C GLU A 54 -19.38 5.79 17.73
N GLU A 55 -19.05 4.68 17.06
CA GLU A 55 -18.14 3.65 17.62
C GLU A 55 -16.74 4.22 17.84
N LYS A 56 -16.22 5.01 16.88
CA LYS A 56 -14.93 5.69 17.05
C LYS A 56 -14.94 6.67 18.21
N ALA A 57 -15.97 7.50 18.32
CA ALA A 57 -16.11 8.47 19.41
C ALA A 57 -16.13 7.76 20.77
N ARG A 58 -16.86 6.65 20.88
CA ARG A 58 -16.91 5.83 22.08
C ARG A 58 -15.55 5.21 22.43
N ILE A 59 -14.80 4.73 21.44
CA ILE A 59 -13.45 4.20 21.67
C ILE A 59 -12.55 5.30 22.25
N ILE A 60 -12.56 6.49 21.66
CA ILE A 60 -11.76 7.64 22.13
C ILE A 60 -12.16 8.02 23.55
N GLU A 61 -13.46 8.09 23.84
CA GLU A 61 -13.97 8.39 25.19
C GLU A 61 -13.45 7.37 26.21
N VAL A 62 -13.54 6.07 25.91
CA VAL A 62 -13.06 5.00 26.79
C VAL A 62 -11.56 5.10 27.02
N CYS A 63 -10.76 5.30 25.97
CA CYS A 63 -9.30 5.45 26.09
C CYS A 63 -8.90 6.64 26.96
N ASN A 64 -9.71 7.71 26.98
CA ASN A 64 -9.44 8.91 27.77
C ASN A 64 -10.02 8.87 29.19
N ARG A 65 -10.67 7.77 29.60
CA ARG A 65 -11.13 7.63 31.01
C ARG A 65 -9.92 7.51 31.93
N GLY A 66 -10.06 8.01 33.15
CA GLY A 66 -8.97 8.08 34.14
C GLY A 66 -8.25 6.76 34.41
N GLU A 67 -8.93 5.63 34.24
CA GLU A 67 -8.40 4.27 34.40
C GLU A 67 -7.49 3.81 33.25
N TYR A 68 -7.67 4.38 32.05
CA TYR A 68 -6.99 3.98 30.80
C TYR A 68 -6.14 5.10 30.19
N GLN A 69 -6.29 6.34 30.68
CA GLN A 69 -5.58 7.49 30.17
C GLN A 69 -4.06 7.28 30.31
N SER A 70 -3.34 7.51 29.21
CA SER A 70 -1.89 7.47 29.22
C SER A 70 -1.35 8.60 30.08
N SER A 71 -0.83 8.28 31.26
CA SER A 71 -0.15 9.22 32.17
C SER A 71 1.32 9.38 31.79
N ALA A 72 1.58 9.65 30.51
CA ALA A 72 2.94 9.98 30.07
C ALA A 72 3.36 11.32 30.73
N PRO A 73 4.59 11.43 31.26
CA PRO A 73 5.09 12.68 31.85
C PRO A 73 5.31 13.77 30.80
#